data_AF-A0A1V4DKK8-F1
#
_entry.id   AF-A0A1V4DKK8-F1
#
_cell.length_a   1.000
_cell.length_b   1.000
_cell.length_c   1.000
_cell.angle_alpha   90.00
_cell.angle_beta   90.00
_cell.angle_gamma   90.00
#
_symmetry.space_group_name_H-M   'P 1'
#
loop_
_entity.id
_entity.type
_entity.pdbx_description
1 polymer ?
#
loop_
_entity_poly.entity_id
_entity_poly.type
_entity_poly.pdbx_seq_one_letter_code
_entity_poly.pdbx_strand_id
1 'polypeptide(L)' 'MHVAPVGGTAVQDHVALAEIELCGELIIAASAAHEDRLSLGRIDEVLKVAQEREDASGE' A
#
# COMPACT_ATOMS: atom_id res chain seq x y z
N MET A 1 -7.94 20.17 -22.75
CA MET A 1 -7.97 19.02 -21.82
C MET A 1 -8.67 17.88 -22.54
N HIS A 2 -7.91 16.89 -23.00
CA HIS A 2 -8.45 15.73 -23.72
C HIS A 2 -8.74 14.63 -22.70
N VAL A 3 -9.99 14.55 -22.24
CA VAL A 3 -10.44 13.46 -21.37
C VAL A 3 -10.77 12.28 -22.28
N ALA A 4 -10.05 11.16 -22.14
CA ALA A 4 -10.36 9.94 -22.86
C ALA A 4 -11.79 9.48 -22.51
N PRO A 5 -12.55 8.90 -23.46
CA PRO A 5 -13.91 8.48 -23.18
C PRO A 5 -13.87 7.42 -22.06
N VAL A 6 -14.74 7.60 -21.05
CA VAL A 6 -14.99 6.58 -20.04
C VAL A 6 -15.68 5.40 -20.73
N GLY A 7 -14.87 4.52 -21.30
CA GLY A 7 -15.30 3.31 -21.95
C GLY A 7 -15.85 2.31 -20.94
N GLY A 8 -17.16 2.38 -20.70
CA GLY A 8 -18.03 1.20 -20.71
C GLY A 8 -17.64 -0.06 -19.93
N THR A 9 -17.08 0.04 -18.73
CA THR A 9 -17.05 -1.07 -17.74
C THR A 9 -17.30 -0.60 -16.30
N ALA A 10 -17.77 0.65 -16.11
CA ALA A 10 -17.84 1.33 -14.82
C ALA A 10 -18.84 0.75 -13.79
N VAL A 11 -19.45 -0.41 -14.07
CA VAL A 11 -20.41 -1.09 -13.20
C VAL A 11 -20.09 -2.59 -13.21
N GLN A 12 -19.37 -3.05 -12.16
CA GLN A 12 -19.24 -4.44 -11.68
C GLN A 12 -18.06 -5.31 -12.11
N ASP A 13 -16.82 -4.88 -11.85
CA ASP A 13 -15.84 -5.85 -11.34
C ASP A 13 -16.04 -5.97 -9.83
N HIS A 14 -16.86 -6.95 -9.44
CA HIS A 14 -17.19 -7.23 -8.04
C HIS A 14 -15.95 -7.64 -7.22
N VAL A 15 -14.92 -8.18 -7.88
CA VAL A 15 -13.64 -8.51 -7.23
C VAL A 15 -12.89 -7.22 -6.93
N ALA A 16 -12.73 -6.34 -7.91
CA ALA A 16 -12.07 -5.05 -7.70
C ALA A 16 -12.80 -4.18 -6.66
N LEU A 17 -14.14 -4.21 -6.66
CA LEU A 17 -14.92 -3.47 -5.67
C LEU A 17 -14.75 -4.05 -4.26
N ALA A 18 -14.76 -5.38 -4.12
CA ALA A 18 -14.49 -6.05 -2.85
C ALA A 18 -13.05 -5.79 -2.35
N GLU A 19 -12.09 -5.71 -3.28
CA GLU A 19 -10.69 -5.39 -2.95
C GLU A 19 -10.54 -3.95 -2.46
N ILE A 20 -11.23 -2.99 -3.09
CA ILE A 20 -11.25 -1.58 -2.65
C ILE A 20 -11.87 -1.46 -1.25
N GLU A 21 -12.99 -2.14 -1.01
CA GLU A 21 -13.67 -2.14 0.30
C GLU A 21 -12.77 -2.76 1.38
N LEU A 22 -12.16 -3.92 1.09
CA LEU A 22 -11.20 -4.55 1.99
C LEU A 22 -9.98 -3.67 2.27
N CYS A 23 -9.40 -3.05 1.24
CA CYS A 23 -8.26 -2.13 1.40
C CYS A 23 -8.62 -0.93 2.29
N GLY A 24 -9.82 -0.37 2.12
CA GLY A 24 -10.32 0.73 2.94
C GLY A 24 -10.38 0.36 4.42
N GLU A 25 -10.97 -0.79 4.75
CA GLU A 25 -11.07 -1.29 6.12
C GLU A 25 -9.69 -1.54 6.74
N LEU A 26 -8.74 -2.11 5.98
CA LEU A 26 -7.39 -2.37 6.47
C LEU A 26 -6.60 -1.08 6.75
N ILE A 27 -6.75 -0.04 5.93
CA ILE A 27 -6.11 1.26 6.17
C ILE A 27 -6.62 1.89 7.47
N ILE A 28 -7.93 1.84 7.70
CA ILE A 28 -8.55 2.37 8.91
C ILE A 28 -8.09 1.56 10.12
N ALA A 29 -8.13 0.23 10.05
CA ALA A 29 -7.68 -0.66 11.11
C ALA A 29 -6.20 -0.42 11.45
N ALA A 30 -5.33 -0.32 10.44
CA ALA A 30 -3.90 -0.05 10.63
C ALA A 30 -3.64 1.35 11.20
N SER A 31 -4.41 2.36 10.80
CA SER A 31 -4.27 3.73 11.30
C SER A 31 -4.82 3.91 12.72
N ALA A 32 -5.84 3.12 13.08
CA ALA A 32 -6.43 3.09 14.42
C ALA A 32 -5.70 2.13 15.37
N ALA A 33 -4.90 1.20 14.85
CA ALA A 33 -4.03 0.36 15.63
C ALA A 33 -3.09 1.26 16.45
N HIS A 34 -3.16 1.12 17.77
CA HIS A 34 -2.33 1.89 18.69
C HIS A 34 -0.94 1.26 18.77
N GLU A 35 -0.27 1.20 17.63
CA GLU A 35 1.12 0.76 17.56
C GLU A 35 1.99 1.99 17.73
N ASP A 36 2.91 1.93 18.70
CA ASP A 36 3.89 3.00 18.87
C ASP A 36 4.67 3.16 17.57
N ARG A 37 4.83 4.40 17.12
CA ARG A 37 5.75 4.70 16.00
C ARG A 37 7.10 4.08 16.33
N LEU A 38 7.71 3.41 15.36
CA LEU A 38 9.08 2.93 15.49
C LEU A 38 9.98 4.08 15.96
N SER A 39 10.88 3.78 16.90
CA SER A 39 11.92 4.73 17.27
C SER A 39 12.80 5.04 16.06
N LEU A 40 13.38 6.25 16.02
CA LEU A 40 14.24 6.67 14.91
C LEU A 40 15.35 5.63 14.62
N GLY A 41 16.02 5.12 15.65
CA GLY A 41 17.07 4.11 15.47
C GLY A 41 16.56 2.78 14.89
N ARG A 42 15.31 2.39 15.16
CA ARG A 42 14.72 1.19 14.56
C ARG A 42 14.21 1.43 13.14
N ILE A 43 13.82 2.66 12.82
CA ILE A 43 13.54 3.07 11.43
C ILE A 43 14.84 2.97 10.62
N ASP A 44 15.95 3.51 11.13
CA ASP A 44 17.24 3.45 10.45
C ASP A 44 17.70 1.99 10.23
N GLU A 45 17.50 1.11 11.21
CA GLU A 45 17.77 -0.33 11.09
C GLU A 45 16.95 -0.97 9.96
N VAL A 46 15.64 -0.70 9.91
CA VAL A 46 14.75 -1.23 8.86
C VAL A 46 15.15 -0.72 7.48
N LEU A 47 15.45 0.58 7.34
CA LEU A 47 15.90 1.16 6.08
C LEU A 47 17.20 0.53 5.60
N LYS A 48 18.15 0.28 6.50
CA LYS A 48 19.39 -0.41 6.18
C LYS A 48 19.15 -1.84 5.71
N VAL A 49 18.32 -2.62 6.41
CA VAL A 49 17.99 -3.99 6.02
C VAL A 49 17.26 -4.03 4.67
N ALA A 50 16.41 -3.05 4.37
CA ALA A 50 15.75 -2.93 3.08
C ALA A 50 16.77 -2.69 1.96
N GLN A 51 17.71 -1.76 2.15
CA GLN A 51 18.78 -1.49 1.19
C GLN A 51 19.65 -2.74 0.93
N GLU A 52 20.08 -3.43 1.99
CA GLU A 52 20.89 -4.65 1.86
C GLU A 52 20.17 -5.76 1.08
N ARG A 53 18.84 -5.85 1.19
CA ARG A 53 18.02 -6.81 0.43
C ARG A 53 17.89 -6.41 -1.03
N GLU A 54 17.74 -5.13 -1.32
CA GLU A 54 17.72 -4.62 -2.69
C GLU A 54 19.05 -4.89 -3.39
N ASP A 55 20.17 -4.60 -2.71
CA ASP A 55 21.52 -4.85 -3.21
C ASP A 55 21.76 -6.35 -3.47
N ALA A 56 21.25 -7.23 -2.60
CA ALA A 56 21.33 -8.69 -2.76
C ALA A 56 20.39 -9.27 -3.84
N SER A 57 19.37 -8.52 -4.27
CA SER A 57 18.40 -8.93 -5.28
C SER A 57 18.72 -8.40 -6.68
N GLY A 58 19.70 -7.48 -6.79
CA GLY A 58 20.10 -6.80 -8.02
C GLY A 58 21.25 -7.47 -8.79
N GLU A 59 21.43 -8.79 -8.67
CA GLU A 59 22.44 -9.57 -9.41
C GLU A 59 21.86 -10.29 -10.64
#